data_AF-A0A2S4LJP6-F1
#
_entry.id   AF-A0A2S4LJP6-F1
#
_cell.length_a   1.000
_cell.length_b   1.000
_cell.length_c   1.000
_cell.angle_alpha   90.00
_cell.angle_beta   90.00
_cell.angle_gamma   90.00
#
_symmetry.space_group_name_H-M   'P 1'
#
loop_
_entity.id
_entity.type
_entity.pdbx_description
1 polymer ?
#
loop_
_entity_poly.entity_id
_entity_poly.type
_entity_poly.pdbx_seq_one_letter_code
_entity_poly.pdbx_strand_id
1 'polypeptide(L)'
;MTARDGDWIIRGVEGEFYPCRDSVFQATYTIASRSADSSGDPALSRNEADAIVEKSTAPRVTLDAIKAKIGDVEYFRSGVLTICIITMRNGFTFVGKSACASPENYDQAAGERYAYDDAVRQIWAFEAYLLRETLSAVAASLRGQDNAVEAPSASQDLRSRGEPRVPPAA
;
A
#
# COMPACT_ATOMS: atom_id res chain seq x y z
N MET A 1 -20.63 48.10 7.30
CA MET A 1 -21.60 47.05 7.68
C MET A 1 -21.21 46.62 9.08
N THR A 2 -22.11 46.67 10.07
CA THR A 2 -21.79 46.41 11.48
C THR A 2 -22.23 45.00 11.84
N ALA A 3 -21.34 44.21 12.43
CA ALA A 3 -21.68 42.88 12.94
C ALA A 3 -22.67 43.00 14.10
N ARG A 4 -23.61 42.06 14.18
CA ARG A 4 -24.50 41.88 15.35
C ARG A 4 -24.16 40.55 16.03
N ASP A 5 -24.59 40.41 17.28
CA ASP A 5 -24.47 39.14 17.98
C ASP A 5 -25.17 38.02 17.18
N GLY A 6 -24.42 36.95 16.89
CA GLY A 6 -24.86 35.84 16.05
C GLY A 6 -24.44 35.91 14.57
N ASP A 7 -23.88 37.03 14.10
CA ASP A 7 -23.27 37.09 12.77
C ASP A 7 -21.88 36.44 12.77
N TRP A 8 -21.50 35.84 11.64
CA TRP A 8 -20.17 35.30 11.41
C TRP A 8 -19.20 36.40 10.99
N ILE A 9 -17.96 36.31 11.47
CA ILE A 9 -16.86 37.18 11.01
C ILE A 9 -15.95 36.36 10.10
N ILE A 10 -15.95 36.67 8.80
CA ILE A 10 -15.12 36.01 7.79
C ILE A 10 -13.85 36.83 7.57
N ARG A 11 -12.67 36.18 7.59
CA ARG A 11 -11.40 36.81 7.25
C ARG A 11 -11.06 36.57 5.77
N GLY A 12 -10.85 37.65 5.02
CA GLY A 12 -10.35 37.62 3.65
C GLY A 12 -8.85 37.34 3.56
N VAL A 13 -8.36 37.05 2.35
CA VAL A 13 -6.95 36.66 2.12
C VAL A 13 -5.94 37.77 2.41
N GLU A 14 -6.39 39.03 2.35
CA GLU A 14 -5.57 40.21 2.69
C GLU A 14 -5.73 40.62 4.17
N GLY A 15 -6.36 39.78 4.99
CA GLY A 15 -6.57 40.05 6.42
C GLY A 15 -7.78 40.92 6.73
N GLU A 16 -8.57 41.29 5.73
CA GLU A 16 -9.82 42.04 5.91
C GLU A 16 -10.88 41.21 6.64
N PHE A 17 -11.79 41.87 7.37
CA PHE A 17 -12.87 41.20 8.07
C PHE A 17 -14.24 41.61 7.52
N TYR A 18 -15.06 40.62 7.20
CA TYR A 18 -16.40 40.82 6.66
C TYR A 18 -17.44 40.20 7.60
N PRO A 19 -18.40 40.99 8.11
CA PRO A 19 -19.54 40.43 8.81
C PRO A 19 -20.47 39.73 7.79
N CYS A 20 -20.86 38.50 8.10
CA CYS A 20 -21.78 37.70 7.31
C CYS A 20 -22.92 37.21 8.20
N ARG A 21 -24.16 37.45 7.77
CA ARG A 21 -25.33 36.96 8.51
C ARG A 21 -25.34 35.44 8.49
N ASP A 22 -25.71 34.80 9.60
CA ASP A 22 -25.79 33.33 9.69
C ASP A 22 -26.61 32.72 8.55
N SER A 23 -27.78 33.27 8.24
CA SER A 23 -28.61 32.78 7.14
C SER A 23 -27.94 32.86 5.76
N VAL A 24 -27.08 33.86 5.53
CA VAL A 24 -26.31 34.00 4.29
C VAL A 24 -25.14 33.03 4.29
N PHE A 25 -24.45 32.90 5.42
CA PHE A 25 -23.32 31.99 5.58
C PHE A 25 -23.74 30.54 5.31
N GLN A 26 -24.81 30.07 5.97
CA GLN A 26 -25.35 28.72 5.79
C GLN A 26 -25.87 28.46 4.37
N ALA A 27 -26.41 29.49 3.69
CA ALA A 27 -26.95 29.35 2.34
C ALA A 27 -25.87 29.34 1.23
N THR A 28 -24.72 29.98 1.46
CA THR A 28 -23.72 30.23 0.41
C THR A 28 -22.40 29.49 0.62
N TYR A 29 -22.11 29.03 1.83
CA TYR A 29 -20.90 28.28 2.15
C TYR A 29 -21.24 26.83 2.50
N THR A 30 -20.44 25.89 2.01
CA THR A 30 -20.51 24.48 2.38
C THR A 30 -19.36 24.12 3.32
N ILE A 31 -19.61 23.23 4.27
CA ILE A 31 -18.58 22.74 5.19
C ILE A 31 -17.51 21.99 4.38
N ALA A 32 -16.25 22.43 4.50
CA ALA A 32 -15.12 21.86 3.76
C ALA A 32 -14.76 20.42 4.17
N SER A 33 -15.18 19.96 5.35
CA SER A 33 -15.12 18.55 5.72
C SER A 33 -16.33 17.82 5.13
N ARG A 34 -16.17 17.29 3.93
CA ARG A 34 -17.14 16.34 3.39
C ARG A 34 -17.12 15.11 4.30
N SER A 35 -18.25 14.80 4.95
CA SER A 35 -18.44 13.52 5.60
C SER A 35 -18.18 12.40 4.59
N ALA A 36 -17.71 11.23 5.04
CA ALA A 36 -17.53 10.10 4.15
C ALA A 36 -18.80 9.89 3.30
N ASP A 37 -18.64 9.80 1.98
CA ASP A 37 -19.78 9.68 1.03
C ASP A 37 -20.60 8.40 1.26
N SER A 38 -20.09 7.47 2.10
CA SER A 38 -20.79 6.30 2.63
C SER A 38 -20.23 5.89 4.00
N SER A 39 -21.03 5.15 4.77
CA SER A 39 -20.64 4.47 6.00
C SER A 39 -21.13 3.01 5.96
N GLY A 40 -20.42 2.10 6.62
CA GLY A 40 -20.80 0.68 6.71
C GLY A 40 -20.01 -0.25 5.78
N ASP A 41 -20.56 -1.44 5.55
CA ASP A 41 -19.96 -2.48 4.71
C ASP A 41 -19.93 -2.08 3.22
N PRO A 42 -18.99 -2.63 2.42
CA PRO A 42 -18.96 -2.40 0.98
C PRO A 42 -20.31 -2.72 0.32
N ALA A 43 -20.75 -1.86 -0.60
CA ALA A 43 -22.02 -2.02 -1.31
C ALA A 43 -22.09 -3.28 -2.19
N LEU A 44 -20.93 -3.86 -2.52
CA LEU A 44 -20.80 -5.08 -3.31
C LEU A 44 -20.09 -6.15 -2.49
N SER A 45 -20.55 -7.39 -2.63
CA SER A 45 -19.81 -8.55 -2.18
C SER A 45 -18.49 -8.71 -2.95
N ARG A 46 -17.56 -9.48 -2.39
CA ARG A 46 -16.28 -9.78 -3.06
C ARG A 46 -16.49 -10.41 -4.44
N ASN A 47 -17.42 -11.35 -4.57
CA ASN A 47 -17.70 -12.03 -5.83
C ASN A 47 -18.26 -11.07 -6.90
N GLU A 48 -19.11 -10.11 -6.50
CA GLU A 48 -19.63 -9.09 -7.42
C GLU A 48 -18.53 -8.12 -7.88
N ALA A 49 -17.64 -7.72 -6.95
CA ALA A 49 -16.47 -6.92 -7.30
C ALA A 49 -15.56 -7.65 -8.28
N ASP A 50 -15.26 -8.93 -8.02
CA ASP A 50 -14.41 -9.76 -8.89
C ASP A 50 -15.00 -9.89 -10.30
N ALA A 51 -16.32 -10.08 -10.43
CA ALA A 51 -17.01 -10.15 -11.72
C ALA A 51 -16.96 -8.84 -12.52
N ILE A 52 -16.91 -7.68 -11.85
CA ILE A 52 -16.69 -6.38 -12.50
C ILE A 52 -15.25 -6.28 -12.98
N VAL A 53 -14.29 -6.60 -12.09
CA VAL A 53 -12.88 -6.56 -12.42
C VAL A 53 -12.59 -7.46 -13.62
N GLU A 54 -13.12 -8.67 -13.67
CA GLU A 54 -12.88 -9.66 -14.72
C GLU A 54 -13.21 -9.13 -16.13
N LYS A 55 -14.27 -8.33 -16.27
CA LYS A 55 -14.70 -7.70 -17.54
C LYS A 55 -13.81 -6.53 -17.99
N SER A 56 -12.89 -6.08 -17.16
CA SER A 56 -12.00 -4.96 -17.49
C SER A 56 -11.00 -5.36 -18.59
N THR A 57 -10.89 -4.53 -19.62
CA THR A 57 -10.01 -4.78 -20.78
C THR A 57 -8.65 -4.10 -20.69
N ALA A 58 -8.48 -3.16 -19.74
CA ALA A 58 -7.22 -2.47 -19.51
C ALA A 58 -6.16 -3.42 -18.90
N PRO A 59 -4.86 -3.15 -19.11
CA PRO A 59 -3.78 -3.90 -18.48
C PRO A 59 -3.95 -3.97 -16.96
N ARG A 60 -3.82 -5.17 -16.40
CA ARG A 60 -4.00 -5.43 -14.97
C ARG A 60 -3.05 -6.51 -14.49
N VAL A 61 -2.76 -6.47 -13.20
CA VAL A 61 -2.09 -7.57 -12.50
C VAL A 61 -3.10 -8.71 -12.32
N THR A 62 -2.65 -9.96 -12.44
CA THR A 62 -3.46 -11.14 -12.16
C THR A 62 -2.78 -12.00 -11.09
N LEU A 63 -3.58 -12.79 -10.37
CA LEU A 63 -3.03 -13.70 -9.37
C LEU A 63 -2.07 -14.72 -9.99
N ASP A 64 -2.37 -15.21 -11.20
CA ASP A 64 -1.51 -16.15 -11.91
C ASP A 64 -0.18 -15.51 -12.33
N ALA A 65 -0.19 -14.24 -12.74
CA ALA A 65 1.04 -13.50 -13.04
C ALA A 65 1.91 -13.31 -11.78
N ILE A 66 1.29 -13.06 -10.63
CA ILE A 66 1.99 -12.99 -9.34
C ILE A 66 2.63 -14.35 -9.02
N LYS A 67 1.83 -15.42 -9.03
CA LYS A 67 2.29 -16.78 -8.71
C LYS A 67 3.42 -17.23 -9.65
N ALA A 68 3.36 -16.88 -10.93
CA ALA A 68 4.40 -17.18 -11.90
C ALA A 68 5.76 -16.52 -11.58
N LYS A 69 5.78 -15.44 -10.78
CA LYS A 69 7.00 -14.74 -10.35
C LYS A 69 7.52 -15.19 -8.99
N ILE A 70 6.78 -16.02 -8.26
CA ILE A 70 7.26 -16.62 -7.01
C ILE A 70 8.36 -17.63 -7.35
N GLY A 71 9.47 -17.55 -6.63
CA GLY A 71 10.59 -18.49 -6.71
C GLY A 71 10.49 -19.56 -5.63
N ASP A 72 10.24 -19.13 -4.39
CA ASP A 72 10.19 -20.02 -3.23
C ASP A 72 9.21 -19.50 -2.15
N VAL A 73 8.73 -20.42 -1.30
CA VAL A 73 7.82 -20.13 -0.18
C VAL A 73 8.22 -20.95 1.04
N GLU A 74 8.55 -20.26 2.13
CA GLU A 74 8.94 -20.87 3.40
C GLU A 74 7.99 -20.45 4.53
N TYR A 75 7.80 -21.34 5.51
CA TYR A 75 6.95 -21.08 6.67
C TYR A 75 7.71 -21.28 7.98
N PHE A 76 7.57 -20.32 8.90
CA PHE A 76 8.06 -20.40 10.27
C PHE A 76 6.89 -20.35 11.24
N ARG A 77 6.86 -21.28 12.18
CA ARG A 77 5.76 -21.41 13.16
C ARG A 77 6.32 -21.31 14.57
N SER A 78 5.65 -20.54 15.42
CA SER A 78 6.02 -20.39 16.82
C SER A 78 4.76 -20.23 17.67
N GLY A 79 4.31 -21.32 18.30
CA GLY A 79 3.03 -21.37 19.01
C GLY A 79 1.88 -21.10 18.04
N VAL A 80 1.08 -20.07 18.31
CA VAL A 80 -0.06 -19.66 17.47
C VAL A 80 0.30 -18.72 16.31
N LEU A 81 1.57 -18.32 16.21
CA LEU A 81 2.09 -17.46 15.15
C LEU A 81 2.61 -18.30 13.98
N THR A 82 2.21 -17.93 12.77
CA THR A 82 2.75 -18.43 11.51
C THR A 82 3.25 -17.26 10.67
N ILE A 83 4.49 -17.35 10.22
CA ILE A 83 5.14 -16.42 9.29
C ILE A 83 5.32 -17.14 7.96
N CYS A 84 4.92 -16.50 6.86
CA CYS A 84 5.17 -16.93 5.49
C CYS A 84 6.21 -16.00 4.87
N ILE A 85 7.27 -16.55 4.31
CA ILE A 85 8.27 -15.81 3.54
C ILE A 85 8.15 -16.25 2.09
N ILE A 86 7.73 -15.33 1.21
CA ILE A 86 7.68 -15.56 -0.24
C ILE A 86 8.89 -14.88 -0.85
N THR A 87 9.79 -15.68 -1.45
CA THR A 87 10.94 -15.18 -2.21
C THR A 87 10.57 -15.13 -3.68
N MET A 88 10.57 -13.93 -4.26
CA MET A 88 10.32 -13.71 -5.67
C MET A 88 11.53 -14.13 -6.51
N ARG A 89 11.32 -14.45 -7.80
CA ARG A 89 12.41 -14.82 -8.72
C ARG A 89 13.50 -13.76 -8.89
N ASN A 90 13.20 -12.50 -8.57
CA ASN A 90 14.17 -11.40 -8.56
C ASN A 90 14.95 -11.28 -7.23
N GLY A 91 14.73 -12.20 -6.28
CA GLY A 91 15.36 -12.22 -4.96
C GLY A 91 14.70 -11.34 -3.90
N PHE A 92 13.66 -10.56 -4.23
CA PHE A 92 12.93 -9.78 -3.23
C PHE A 92 12.01 -10.66 -2.39
N THR A 93 11.91 -10.38 -1.09
CA THR A 93 11.14 -11.20 -0.15
C THR A 93 9.94 -10.46 0.41
N PHE A 94 8.78 -11.13 0.43
CA PHE A 94 7.58 -10.68 1.13
C PHE A 94 7.34 -11.51 2.37
N VAL A 95 6.93 -10.87 3.45
CA VAL A 95 6.64 -11.54 4.72
C VAL A 95 5.17 -11.35 5.06
N GLY A 96 4.42 -12.44 5.07
CA GLY A 96 3.04 -12.46 5.55
C GLY A 96 2.93 -13.14 6.90
N LYS A 97 1.87 -12.80 7.65
CA LYS A 97 1.71 -13.29 9.02
C LYS A 97 0.28 -13.71 9.31
N SER A 98 0.16 -14.73 10.16
CA SER A 98 -1.08 -15.14 10.79
C SER A 98 -0.83 -15.42 12.25
N ALA A 99 -1.70 -14.91 13.13
CA ALA A 99 -1.63 -15.16 14.55
C ALA A 99 -3.02 -15.54 15.05
N CYS A 100 -3.20 -16.80 15.45
CA CYS A 100 -4.46 -17.25 16.03
C CYS A 100 -4.61 -16.66 17.44
N ALA A 101 -5.81 -16.18 17.77
CA ALA A 101 -6.08 -15.54 19.06
C ALA A 101 -6.04 -16.52 20.25
N SER A 102 -6.37 -17.80 20.01
CA SER A 102 -6.46 -18.83 21.05
C SER A 102 -5.70 -20.08 20.60
N PRO A 103 -4.78 -20.62 21.43
CA PRO A 103 -4.05 -21.86 21.13
C PRO A 103 -4.95 -23.06 20.88
N GLU A 104 -6.11 -23.12 21.53
CA GLU A 104 -7.08 -24.21 21.40
C GLU A 104 -7.68 -24.28 19.99
N ASN A 105 -7.76 -23.14 19.30
CA ASN A 105 -8.27 -23.03 17.94
C ASN A 105 -7.15 -23.01 16.89
N TYR A 106 -5.90 -23.31 17.28
CA TYR A 106 -4.79 -23.31 16.34
C TYR A 106 -4.94 -24.44 15.33
N ASP A 107 -5.01 -24.06 14.05
CA ASP A 107 -4.86 -24.97 12.93
C ASP A 107 -3.69 -24.51 12.06
N GLN A 108 -2.75 -25.43 11.85
CA GLN A 108 -1.51 -25.16 11.14
C GLN A 108 -1.74 -24.80 9.67
N ALA A 109 -2.64 -25.52 8.98
CA ALA A 109 -2.91 -25.31 7.57
C ALA A 109 -3.65 -24.00 7.34
N ALA A 110 -4.59 -23.66 8.23
CA ALA A 110 -5.26 -22.36 8.22
C ALA A 110 -4.27 -21.22 8.49
N GLY A 111 -3.37 -21.39 9.47
CA GLY A 111 -2.30 -20.44 9.78
C GLY A 111 -1.41 -20.14 8.57
N GLU A 112 -0.94 -21.17 7.88
CA GLU A 112 -0.15 -21.03 6.65
C GLU A 112 -0.92 -20.37 5.52
N ARG A 113 -2.19 -20.75 5.34
CA ARG A 113 -3.03 -20.16 4.30
C ARG A 113 -3.20 -18.67 4.51
N TYR A 114 -3.53 -18.24 5.73
CA TYR A 114 -3.69 -16.82 6.05
C TYR A 114 -2.38 -16.04 5.96
N ALA A 115 -1.27 -16.63 6.41
CA ALA A 115 0.04 -15.99 6.29
C ALA A 115 0.45 -15.84 4.82
N TYR A 116 0.17 -16.84 3.97
CA TYR A 116 0.40 -16.77 2.54
C TYR A 116 -0.48 -15.72 1.86
N ASP A 117 -1.78 -15.70 2.17
CA ASP A 117 -2.71 -14.71 1.60
C ASP A 117 -2.32 -13.28 2.00
N ASP A 118 -1.85 -13.05 3.23
CA ASP A 118 -1.31 -11.76 3.66
C ASP A 118 -0.02 -11.36 2.92
N ALA A 119 0.89 -12.30 2.67
CA ALA A 119 2.08 -12.06 1.86
C ALA A 119 1.71 -11.72 0.41
N VAL A 120 0.83 -12.51 -0.23
CA VAL A 120 0.36 -12.27 -1.59
C VAL A 120 -0.36 -10.92 -1.71
N ARG A 121 -1.18 -10.56 -0.73
CA ARG A 121 -1.86 -9.25 -0.68
C ARG A 121 -0.87 -8.08 -0.74
N GLN A 122 0.31 -8.22 -0.14
CA GLN A 122 1.37 -7.22 -0.24
C GLN A 122 1.98 -7.16 -1.65
N ILE A 123 2.23 -8.32 -2.27
CA ILE A 123 2.78 -8.40 -3.64
C ILE A 123 1.92 -7.63 -4.64
N TRP A 124 0.59 -7.70 -4.51
CA TRP A 124 -0.34 -6.98 -5.38
C TRP A 124 -0.04 -5.49 -5.50
N ALA A 125 0.28 -4.82 -4.39
CA ALA A 125 0.56 -3.38 -4.41
C ALA A 125 1.84 -3.05 -5.21
N PHE A 126 2.88 -3.87 -5.04
CA PHE A 126 4.15 -3.69 -5.75
C PHE A 126 4.04 -4.02 -7.23
N GLU A 127 3.32 -5.08 -7.58
CA GLU A 127 3.06 -5.45 -8.97
C GLU A 127 2.20 -4.42 -9.69
N ALA A 128 1.21 -3.83 -8.99
CA ALA A 128 0.42 -2.73 -9.54
C ALA A 128 1.26 -1.47 -9.75
N TYR A 129 2.17 -1.15 -8.82
CA TYR A 129 3.13 -0.06 -8.98
C TYR A 129 4.06 -0.29 -10.18
N LEU A 130 4.65 -1.48 -10.32
CA LEU A 130 5.51 -1.83 -11.46
C LEU A 130 4.77 -1.77 -12.80
N LEU A 131 3.52 -2.23 -12.83
CA LEU A 131 2.66 -2.09 -14.00
C LEU A 131 2.44 -0.60 -14.32
N ARG A 132 2.17 0.24 -13.32
CA ARG A 132 1.99 1.68 -13.51
C ARG A 132 3.25 2.35 -14.04
N GLU A 133 4.43 2.01 -13.52
CA GLU A 133 5.71 2.51 -14.02
C GLU A 133 5.91 2.10 -15.48
N THR A 134 5.61 0.85 -15.83
CA THR A 134 5.70 0.35 -17.21
C THR A 134 4.78 1.13 -18.15
N LEU A 135 3.52 1.33 -17.75
CA LEU A 135 2.54 2.11 -18.54
C LEU A 135 2.97 3.57 -18.68
N SER A 136 3.56 4.15 -17.63
CA SER A 136 4.10 5.53 -17.64
C SER A 136 5.27 5.64 -18.61
N ALA A 137 6.23 4.72 -18.54
CA ALA A 137 7.40 4.68 -19.41
C ALA A 137 7.02 4.48 -20.88
N VAL A 138 6.08 3.56 -21.18
CA VAL A 138 5.54 3.38 -22.54
C VAL A 138 4.88 4.68 -23.01
N ALA A 139 4.07 5.32 -22.18
CA ALA A 139 3.42 6.57 -22.54
C ALA A 139 4.41 7.73 -22.73
N ALA A 140 5.51 7.77 -21.96
CA ALA A 140 6.59 8.75 -22.11
C ALA A 140 7.40 8.52 -23.40
N SER A 141 7.74 7.26 -23.70
CA SER A 141 8.40 6.87 -24.94
C SER A 141 7.58 7.27 -26.17
N LEU A 142 6.26 7.06 -26.14
CA LEU A 142 5.34 7.49 -27.20
C LEU A 142 5.21 9.02 -27.31
N ARG A 143 5.46 9.76 -26.21
CA ARG A 143 5.48 11.24 -26.19
C ARG A 143 6.85 11.82 -26.54
N GLY A 144 7.89 10.99 -26.73
CA GLY A 144 9.23 11.39 -27.13
C GLY A 144 9.97 12.20 -26.06
N GLN A 145 10.38 11.57 -24.95
CA GLN A 145 11.52 12.02 -24.14
C GLN A 145 12.03 10.97 -23.14
N ASP A 146 13.36 10.89 -23.07
CA ASP A 146 14.20 10.03 -22.23
C ASP A 146 14.07 10.35 -20.73
N ASN A 147 14.06 9.32 -19.89
CA ASN A 147 14.60 9.45 -18.54
C ASN A 147 15.28 8.14 -18.13
N ALA A 148 16.60 8.19 -18.06
CA ALA A 148 17.43 7.14 -17.51
C ALA A 148 17.18 7.02 -16.01
N VAL A 149 16.70 5.85 -15.57
CA VAL A 149 16.86 5.44 -14.18
C VAL A 149 18.26 4.86 -14.07
N GLU A 150 19.20 5.68 -13.62
CA GLU A 150 20.56 5.23 -13.37
C GLU A 150 20.55 4.33 -12.11
N ALA A 151 20.76 3.03 -12.32
CA ALA A 151 21.11 2.14 -11.21
C ALA A 151 22.45 2.61 -10.62
N PRO A 152 22.65 2.56 -9.29
CA PRO A 152 23.95 2.89 -8.72
C PRO A 152 25.00 1.98 -9.35
N SER A 153 26.00 2.58 -10.00
CA SER A 153 27.12 1.85 -10.59
C SER A 153 27.82 1.09 -9.47
N ALA A 154 27.80 -0.24 -9.53
CA ALA A 154 28.57 -1.07 -8.62
C ALA A 154 30.06 -0.76 -8.82
N SER A 155 30.71 -0.12 -7.84
CA SER A 155 32.15 -0.18 -7.60
C SER A 155 32.51 0.47 -6.26
N GLN A 156 33.42 -0.21 -5.54
CA GLN A 156 34.07 0.12 -4.25
C GLN A 156 33.27 -0.37 -3.01
N ASP A 157 33.73 -1.29 -2.17
CA ASP A 157 35.07 -1.80 -1.93
C ASP A 157 34.98 -3.15 -1.19
N LEU A 158 35.60 -4.20 -1.70
CA LEU A 158 35.61 -5.54 -1.09
C LEU A 158 36.77 -5.66 -0.10
N ARG A 159 36.81 -4.85 0.97
CA ARG A 159 37.82 -4.99 2.04
C ARG A 159 37.29 -4.56 3.41
N SER A 160 36.92 -5.56 4.21
CA SER A 160 37.14 -5.64 5.66
C SER A 160 36.13 -6.62 6.26
N ARG A 161 36.29 -7.91 5.93
CA ARG A 161 35.77 -8.96 6.81
C ARG A 161 36.58 -8.85 8.10
N GLY A 162 35.95 -8.40 9.17
CA GLY A 162 36.50 -8.50 10.51
C GLY A 162 36.69 -9.98 10.83
N GLU A 163 37.93 -10.46 10.74
CA GLU A 163 38.29 -11.76 11.28
C GLU A 163 38.18 -11.72 12.81
N PRO A 164 37.61 -12.76 13.45
CA PRO A 164 37.56 -12.84 14.89
C PRO A 164 38.98 -12.98 15.47
N ARG A 165 39.38 -12.05 16.34
CA ARG A 165 40.60 -12.18 17.15
C ARG A 165 40.43 -13.36 18.12
N VAL A 166 41.18 -14.43 17.89
CA VAL A 166 41.37 -15.50 18.88
C VAL A 166 42.31 -14.99 19.97
N PRO A 167 41.96 -15.08 21.27
CA PRO A 167 42.89 -14.74 22.35
C PRO A 167 44.00 -15.79 22.48
N PRO A 168 45.24 -15.41 22.87
CA PRO A 168 46.32 -16.36 23.08
C PRO A 168 46.03 -17.25 24.30
N ALA A 169 46.24 -18.55 24.14
CA ALA A 169 46.17 -19.53 25.21
C ALA A 169 47.22 -19.26 26.30
N ALA A 170 46.78 -19.29 27.55
CA ALA A 170 47.59 -19.48 28.74
C ALA A 170 46.92 -20.53 29.62
#